data_AF-A0A940E8P5-F1
#
_entry.id   AF-A0A940E8P5-F1
#
_cell.length_a   1.000
_cell.length_b   1.000
_cell.length_c   1.000
_cell.angle_alpha   90.00
_cell.angle_beta   90.00
_cell.angle_gamma   90.00
#
_symmetry.space_group_name_H-M   'P 1'
#
loop_
_entity.id
_entity.type
_entity.pdbx_description
1 polymer ?
#
loop_
_entity_poly.entity_id
_entity_poly.type
_entity_poly.pdbx_seq_one_letter_code
_entity_poly.pdbx_strand_id
1 'polypeptide(L)'
;MYFAPEGAAMAGYDPVSYFQGDIPVQGRPEISVTWKGAEWHFASLANRALFEANPRAFAPQFGGYCSYAMAQGLLKGTDPGAWQVVDGRLYLTYSPEIERKWREDQVEYIHQAEGNWPEILYRE
;
A
#
# COMPACT_ATOMS: atom_id res chain seq x y z
N MET A 1 11.46 -3.41 0.69
CA MET A 1 10.97 -3.71 2.05
C MET A 1 9.50 -3.32 2.10
N TYR A 2 8.64 -4.09 2.75
CA TYR A 2 7.24 -3.69 2.98
C TYR A 2 7.08 -3.25 4.44
N PHE A 3 6.32 -2.19 4.66
CA PHE A 3 5.93 -1.69 5.96
C PHE A 3 4.93 -2.67 6.58
N ALA A 4 5.38 -3.38 7.62
CA ALA A 4 4.59 -4.37 8.36
C ALA A 4 4.92 -4.29 9.87
N PRO A 5 4.60 -3.16 10.54
CA PRO A 5 4.96 -2.95 11.95
C PRO A 5 4.32 -3.94 12.92
N GLU A 6 3.24 -4.62 12.53
CA GLU A 6 2.51 -5.59 13.36
C GLU A 6 2.60 -7.04 12.81
N GLY A 7 3.57 -7.30 11.93
CA GLY A 7 3.79 -8.64 11.33
C GLY A 7 3.00 -8.91 10.05
N ALA A 8 1.94 -8.14 9.78
CA ALA A 8 1.16 -8.21 8.54
C ALA A 8 1.36 -6.95 7.67
N ALA A 9 1.45 -7.16 6.35
CA ALA A 9 1.43 -6.09 5.36
C ALA A 9 0.11 -5.33 5.43
N MET A 10 0.17 -4.01 5.22
CA MET A 10 -1.02 -3.14 5.18
C MET A 10 -1.90 -3.25 6.43
N ALA A 11 -1.31 -3.49 7.60
CA ALA A 11 -2.03 -3.71 8.85
C ALA A 11 -3.09 -4.85 8.78
N GLY A 12 -2.87 -5.85 7.91
CA GLY A 12 -3.77 -6.99 7.74
C GLY A 12 -4.97 -6.73 6.82
N TYR A 13 -5.01 -5.60 6.12
CA TYR A 13 -6.06 -5.35 5.11
C TYR A 13 -5.81 -6.13 3.82
N ASP A 14 -6.90 -6.54 3.17
CA ASP A 14 -6.84 -7.27 1.91
C ASP A 14 -6.42 -6.34 0.77
N PRO A 15 -5.23 -6.52 0.17
CA PRO A 15 -4.72 -5.63 -0.89
C PRO A 15 -5.59 -5.65 -2.15
N VAL A 16 -6.31 -6.75 -2.42
CA VAL A 16 -7.17 -6.88 -3.60
C VAL A 16 -8.47 -6.09 -3.41
N SER A 17 -8.95 -5.98 -2.16
CA SER A 17 -10.18 -5.24 -1.85
C SER A 17 -10.12 -3.76 -2.23
N TYR A 18 -8.92 -3.16 -2.19
CA TYR A 18 -8.66 -1.77 -2.59
C TYR A 18 -9.00 -1.47 -4.07
N PHE A 19 -9.08 -2.51 -4.90
CA PHE A 19 -9.38 -2.40 -6.33
C PHE A 19 -10.83 -2.81 -6.67
N GLN A 20 -11.59 -3.31 -5.70
CA GLN A 20 -12.91 -3.93 -5.92
C GLN A 20 -14.08 -3.09 -5.41
N GLY A 21 -13.84 -2.06 -4.59
CA GLY A 21 -14.93 -1.24 -4.04
C GLY A 21 -14.46 0.00 -3.28
N ASP A 22 -15.41 0.68 -2.66
CA ASP A 22 -15.20 1.98 -1.98
C ASP A 22 -14.65 1.85 -0.56
N ILE A 23 -14.58 0.64 -0.01
CA ILE A 23 -14.13 0.39 1.37
C ILE A 23 -13.20 -0.83 1.38
N PRO A 24 -11.94 -0.69 1.83
CA PRO A 24 -11.02 -1.80 1.96
C PRO A 24 -11.47 -2.69 3.11
N VAL A 25 -11.32 -4.00 2.90
CA VAL A 25 -11.82 -5.01 3.82
C VAL A 25 -10.65 -5.60 4.59
N GLN A 26 -10.83 -5.77 5.89
CA GLN A 26 -9.83 -6.43 6.73
C GLN A 26 -9.72 -7.90 6.33
N GLY A 27 -8.48 -8.35 6.12
CA GLY A 27 -8.17 -9.73 5.82
C GLY A 27 -8.28 -10.63 7.05
N ARG A 28 -8.27 -11.93 6.80
CA ARG A 28 -8.27 -12.95 7.84
C ARG A 28 -6.88 -13.61 7.93
N PRO A 29 -6.29 -13.75 9.13
CA PRO A 29 -5.01 -14.43 9.29
C PRO A 29 -5.03 -15.89 8.78
N GLU A 30 -6.19 -16.55 8.81
CA GLU A 30 -6.33 -17.92 8.30
C GLU A 30 -6.27 -17.99 6.77
N ILE A 31 -6.47 -16.85 6.10
CA ILE A 31 -6.37 -16.70 4.66
C ILE A 31 -5.18 -15.77 4.38
N SER A 32 -3.98 -16.30 4.54
CA SER A 32 -2.75 -15.53 4.37
C SER A 32 -1.80 -16.08 3.31
N VAL A 33 -0.90 -15.22 2.84
CA VAL A 33 0.22 -15.52 1.94
C VAL A 33 1.45 -14.78 2.41
N THR A 34 2.57 -15.46 2.51
CA THR A 34 3.86 -14.80 2.72
C THR A 34 4.46 -14.38 1.39
N TRP A 35 4.67 -13.08 1.19
CA TRP A 35 5.29 -12.56 -0.03
C TRP A 35 6.25 -11.40 0.28
N LYS A 36 7.47 -11.48 -0.26
CA LYS A 36 8.57 -10.51 -0.03
C LYS A 36 8.85 -10.22 1.45
N GLY A 37 8.75 -11.24 2.31
CA GLY A 37 9.08 -11.16 3.73
C GLY A 37 7.99 -10.53 4.61
N ALA A 38 6.80 -10.29 4.08
CA ALA A 38 5.63 -9.86 4.84
C ALA A 38 4.49 -10.87 4.68
N GLU A 39 3.66 -11.01 5.72
CA GLU A 39 2.42 -11.78 5.65
C GLU A 39 1.28 -10.90 5.14
N TRP A 40 0.56 -11.37 4.12
CA TRP A 40 -0.57 -10.68 3.51
C TRP A 40 -1.84 -11.43 3.87
N HIS A 41 -2.86 -10.74 4.37
CA HIS A 41 -4.13 -11.35 4.76
C HIS A 41 -5.21 -11.01 3.73
N PHE A 42 -6.18 -11.91 3.55
CA PHE A 42 -7.23 -11.74 2.54
C PHE A 42 -8.62 -11.95 3.12
N ALA A 43 -9.59 -11.21 2.60
CA ALA A 43 -10.99 -11.33 3.01
C ALA A 43 -11.61 -12.63 2.46
N SER A 44 -11.08 -13.18 1.36
CA SER A 44 -11.57 -14.41 0.74
C SER A 44 -10.46 -15.23 0.08
N LEU A 45 -10.69 -16.53 -0.11
CA LEU A 45 -9.79 -17.40 -0.88
C LEU A 45 -9.66 -16.96 -2.35
N ALA A 46 -10.70 -16.33 -2.90
CA ALA A 46 -10.66 -15.78 -4.25
C ALA A 46 -9.68 -14.59 -4.35
N ASN A 47 -9.72 -13.67 -3.39
CA ASN A 47 -8.79 -12.54 -3.33
C ASN A 47 -7.36 -13.01 -3.10
N ARG A 48 -7.17 -13.99 -2.20
CA ARG A 48 -5.87 -14.65 -2.05
C ARG A 48 -5.34 -15.20 -3.37
N ALA A 49 -6.15 -15.93 -4.13
CA ALA A 49 -5.73 -16.51 -5.41
C ALA A 49 -5.41 -15.42 -6.46
N LEU A 50 -6.16 -14.32 -6.50
CA LEU A 50 -5.86 -13.16 -7.35
C LEU A 50 -4.50 -12.56 -6.99
N PHE A 51 -4.23 -12.37 -5.70
CA PHE A 51 -2.96 -11.86 -5.23
C PHE A 51 -1.81 -12.81 -5.56
N GLU A 52 -1.93 -14.12 -5.27
CA GLU A 52 -0.90 -15.12 -5.59
C GLU A 52 -0.58 -15.16 -7.09
N ALA A 53 -1.59 -14.97 -7.95
CA ALA A 53 -1.40 -14.94 -9.40
C ALA A 53 -0.62 -13.71 -9.87
N ASN A 54 -0.84 -12.53 -9.26
CA ASN A 54 -0.11 -11.31 -9.60
C ASN A 54 0.07 -10.36 -8.41
N PRO A 55 1.00 -10.64 -7.48
CA PRO A 55 1.15 -9.85 -6.25
C PRO A 55 1.49 -8.38 -6.53
N ARG A 56 2.22 -8.13 -7.62
CA ARG A 56 2.68 -6.78 -8.01
C ARG A 56 1.54 -5.87 -8.49
N ALA A 57 0.43 -6.44 -8.95
CA ALA A 57 -0.73 -5.65 -9.36
C ALA A 57 -1.49 -5.10 -8.15
N PHE A 58 -1.42 -5.76 -7.00
CA PHE A 58 -2.22 -5.43 -5.82
C PHE A 58 -1.41 -4.82 -4.68
N ALA A 59 -0.11 -5.12 -4.60
CA ALA A 59 0.75 -4.56 -3.58
C ALA A 59 0.90 -3.02 -3.73
N PRO A 60 0.96 -2.24 -2.64
CA PRO A 60 1.19 -0.81 -2.72
C PRO A 60 2.52 -0.47 -3.39
N GLN A 61 2.51 0.59 -4.20
CA GLN A 61 3.67 1.02 -4.99
C GLN A 61 4.91 1.28 -4.13
N PHE A 62 4.73 1.97 -2.99
CA PHE A 62 5.80 2.33 -2.07
C PHE A 62 5.83 1.45 -0.82
N GLY A 63 5.55 0.15 -0.99
CA GLY A 63 5.76 -0.83 0.07
C GLY A 63 4.88 -0.65 1.31
N GLY A 64 3.78 0.09 1.23
CA GLY A 64 2.88 0.35 2.36
C GLY A 64 3.17 1.65 3.13
N TYR A 65 4.17 2.43 2.71
CA TYR A 65 4.44 3.76 3.25
C TYR A 65 3.55 4.83 2.60
N CYS A 66 3.39 5.95 3.29
CA CYS A 66 2.64 7.10 2.79
C CYS A 66 3.31 7.67 1.54
N SER A 67 2.59 7.66 0.43
CA SER A 67 3.06 8.13 -0.89
C SER A 67 3.42 9.62 -0.88
N TYR A 68 2.66 10.42 -0.11
CA TYR A 68 2.96 11.84 0.07
C TYR A 68 4.23 12.06 0.90
N ALA A 69 4.43 11.31 2.00
CA ALA A 69 5.65 11.40 2.80
C ALA A 69 6.86 10.94 1.97
N MET A 70 6.69 9.88 1.17
CA MET A 70 7.70 9.37 0.25
C MET A 70 8.15 10.43 -0.75
N ALA A 71 7.22 11.22 -1.30
CA ALA A 71 7.51 12.35 -2.19
C ALA A 71 8.38 13.42 -1.50
N GLN A 72 8.20 13.60 -0.20
CA GLN A 72 8.98 14.54 0.61
C GLN A 72 10.29 13.95 1.16
N GLY A 73 10.65 12.73 0.78
CA GLY A 73 11.84 12.07 1.30
C GLY A 73 11.70 11.68 2.79
N LEU A 74 10.49 11.35 3.24
CA LEU A 74 10.18 10.90 4.59
C LEU A 74 9.49 9.53 4.59
N LEU A 75 9.70 8.74 5.64
CA LEU A 75 8.97 7.50 5.89
C LEU A 75 7.88 7.74 6.93
N LYS A 76 6.63 7.44 6.55
CA LYS A 76 5.50 7.51 7.46
C LYS A 76 4.55 6.35 7.21
N GLY A 77 3.93 5.86 8.27
CA GLY A 77 2.85 4.88 8.19
C GLY A 77 1.64 5.41 7.40
N THR A 78 0.65 4.55 7.24
CA THR A 78 -0.52 4.81 6.40
C THR A 78 -1.80 4.55 7.16
N ASP A 79 -2.86 5.22 6.74
CA ASP A 79 -4.22 4.90 7.14
C ASP A 79 -4.81 3.97 6.07
N PRO A 80 -5.26 2.75 6.44
CA PRO A 80 -5.88 1.82 5.49
C PRO A 80 -7.07 2.44 4.76
N GLY A 81 -7.78 3.40 5.39
CA GLY A 81 -8.90 4.15 4.84
C GLY A 81 -8.50 5.38 4.01
N ALA A 82 -7.21 5.65 3.83
CA ALA A 82 -6.71 6.74 3.00
C ALA A 82 -5.82 6.20 1.87
N TRP A 83 -6.44 5.86 0.74
CA TRP A 83 -5.76 5.28 -0.41
C TRP A 83 -6.26 5.89 -1.71
N GLN A 84 -5.50 5.70 -2.79
CA GLN A 84 -5.91 5.95 -4.16
C GLN A 84 -5.39 4.85 -5.08
N VAL A 85 -6.15 4.55 -6.13
CA VAL A 85 -5.70 3.72 -7.24
C VAL A 85 -5.52 4.61 -8.46
N VAL A 86 -4.29 4.75 -8.93
CA VAL A 86 -3.93 5.59 -10.08
C VAL A 86 -3.20 4.71 -11.09
N ASP A 87 -3.67 4.69 -12.34
CA ASP A 87 -3.12 3.85 -13.42
C ASP A 87 -2.94 2.37 -13.03
N GLY A 88 -3.90 1.83 -12.26
CA GLY A 88 -3.88 0.44 -11.81
C GLY A 88 -2.86 0.14 -10.70
N ARG A 89 -2.28 1.17 -10.06
CA ARG A 89 -1.36 1.03 -8.92
C ARG A 89 -1.97 1.58 -7.65
N LEU A 90 -1.73 0.89 -6.54
CA LEU A 90 -2.22 1.28 -5.22
C LEU A 90 -1.23 2.22 -4.51
N TYR A 91 -1.76 3.37 -4.08
CA TYR A 91 -1.08 4.39 -3.30
C TYR A 91 -1.79 4.56 -1.96
N LEU A 92 -1.04 4.47 -0.87
CA LEU A 92 -1.56 4.71 0.47
C LEU A 92 -1.06 6.07 0.97
N THR A 93 -1.83 6.72 1.83
CA THR A 93 -1.44 7.98 2.47
C THR A 93 -1.65 7.92 3.99
N TYR A 94 -1.14 8.92 4.69
CA TYR A 94 -1.15 8.95 6.15
C TYR A 94 -2.53 9.24 6.76
N SER A 95 -3.41 9.95 6.04
CA SER A 95 -4.75 10.31 6.50
C SER A 95 -5.61 10.79 5.32
N PRO A 96 -6.95 10.84 5.46
CA PRO A 96 -7.83 11.37 4.43
C PRO A 96 -7.55 12.84 4.03
N GLU A 97 -7.05 13.65 4.96
CA GLU A 97 -6.62 15.02 4.66
C GLU A 97 -5.40 15.04 3.72
N ILE A 98 -4.41 14.18 4.00
CA ILE A 98 -3.22 14.04 3.16
C ILE A 98 -3.56 13.39 1.82
N GLU A 99 -4.50 12.45 1.79
CA GLU A 99 -5.03 11.85 0.56
C GLU A 99 -5.60 12.92 -0.36
N ARG A 100 -6.47 13.80 0.15
CA ARG A 100 -7.01 14.92 -0.62
C ARG A 100 -5.92 15.83 -1.17
N LYS A 101 -4.95 16.21 -0.34
CA LYS A 101 -3.82 17.05 -0.78
C LYS A 101 -2.98 16.35 -1.85
N TRP A 102 -2.69 15.07 -1.64
CA TRP A 102 -1.93 14.27 -2.59
C TRP A 102 -2.64 14.17 -3.93
N ARG A 103 -3.97 14.06 -3.94
CA ARG A 103 -4.79 14.02 -5.15
C ARG A 103 -4.68 15.29 -6.01
N GLU A 104 -4.50 16.46 -5.38
CA GLU A 104 -4.42 17.74 -6.10
C GLU A 104 -3.25 17.79 -7.10
N ASP A 105 -2.14 17.10 -6.80
CA ASP A 105 -0.95 17.06 -7.66
C ASP A 105 -0.30 15.66 -7.68
N GLN A 106 -1.15 14.64 -7.86
CA GLN A 106 -0.73 13.24 -7.71
C GLN A 106 0.38 12.84 -8.69
N VAL A 107 0.42 13.41 -9.90
CA VAL A 107 1.45 13.09 -10.90
C VAL A 107 2.83 13.53 -10.41
N GLU A 108 2.94 14.76 -9.90
CA GLU A 108 4.18 15.28 -9.36
C GLU A 108 4.60 14.51 -8.10
N TYR A 109 3.68 14.25 -7.18
CA TYR A 109 4.00 13.49 -5.97
C TYR A 109 4.42 12.04 -6.26
N ILE A 110 3.83 11.38 -7.27
CA ILE A 110 4.27 10.05 -7.70
C ILE A 110 5.71 10.13 -8.22
N HIS A 111 6.00 11.09 -9.11
CA HIS A 111 7.33 11.24 -9.69
C HIS A 111 8.41 11.53 -8.61
N GLN A 112 8.13 12.43 -7.67
CA GLN A 112 9.01 12.71 -6.54
C GLN A 112 9.20 11.48 -5.64
N ALA A 113 8.12 10.75 -5.34
CA ALA A 113 8.19 9.55 -4.53
C ALA A 113 8.99 8.43 -5.21
N GLU A 114 8.85 8.27 -6.53
CA GLU A 114 9.66 7.34 -7.33
C GLU A 114 11.15 7.72 -7.33
N GLY A 115 11.48 9.01 -7.29
CA GLY A 115 12.87 9.48 -7.16
C GLY A 115 13.50 9.19 -5.79
N ASN A 116 12.71 9.25 -4.71
CA ASN A 116 13.18 8.96 -3.35
C ASN A 116 13.19 7.45 -3.03
N TRP A 117 12.36 6.67 -3.72
CA TRP A 117 12.22 5.23 -3.50
C TRP A 117 13.12 4.42 -4.46
N PRO A 118 13.83 3.39 -3.98
CA PRO A 118 13.87 2.88 -2.61
C PRO A 118 15.01 3.46 -1.76
N GLU A 119 15.76 4.45 -2.26
CA GLU A 119 16.98 4.97 -1.59
C GLU A 119 16.74 5.34 -0.12
N ILE A 120 15.61 5.99 0.16
CA ILE A 120 15.24 6.40 1.52
C ILE A 120 15.15 5.24 2.53
N LEU A 121 14.89 4.00 2.08
CA LEU A 121 14.84 2.85 2.98
C LEU A 121 16.21 2.45 3.55
N TYR A 122 17.29 2.98 2.97
CA TYR A 122 18.67 2.64 3.31
C TYR A 122 19.47 3.85 3.83
N ARG A 123 18.82 5.00 4.02
CA ARG A 123 19.47 6.17 4.63
C ARG A 123 19.60 5.93 6.14
N GLU A 124 20.85 5.87 6.60
CA GLU A 124 21.26 5.69 8.01
C GLU A 124 20.91 6.91 8.88
#